data_AF-A0A168P9C4-F1
#
_entry.id   AF-A0A168P9C4-F1
#
_cell.length_a   1.000
_cell.length_b   1.000
_cell.length_c   1.000
_cell.angle_alpha   90.00
_cell.angle_beta   90.00
_cell.angle_gamma   90.00
#
_symmetry.space_group_name_H-M   'P 1'
#
loop_
_entity.id
_entity.type
_entity.pdbx_description
1 polymer ?
#
loop_
_entity_poly.entity_id
_entity_poly.type
_entity_poly.pdbx_seq_one_letter_code
_entity_poly.pdbx_strand_id
1 'polypeptide(L)' 'MNVKGELRLAVASNQKVAVRLHNGEIITGVAEELTTSNRLKIRTEAGTIWIPIVDVEHVSRVISMLR' A
#
# COMPACT_ATOMS: atom_id res chain seq x y z
N MET A 1 6.63 -10.91 7.72
CA MET A 1 6.40 -9.45 7.76
C MET A 1 4.90 -9.20 7.91
N ASN A 2 4.47 -8.28 8.77
CA ASN A 2 3.03 -8.03 8.99
C ASN A 2 2.50 -7.00 7.98
N VAL A 3 2.08 -7.46 6.79
CA VAL A 3 1.58 -6.61 5.70
C VAL A 3 0.50 -5.63 6.17
N LYS A 4 -0.48 -6.14 6.95
CA LYS A 4 -1.59 -5.31 7.44
C LYS A 4 -1.12 -4.22 8.40
N GLY A 5 -0.12 -4.52 9.25
CA GLY A 5 0.49 -3.54 10.15
C GLY A 5 1.17 -2.41 9.39
N GLU A 6 2.02 -2.77 8.43
CA GLU A 6 2.73 -1.79 7.59
C GLU A 6 1.77 -0.92 6.78
N LEU A 7 0.72 -1.50 6.18
CA LEU A 7 -0.27 -0.74 5.43
C LEU A 7 -1.04 0.26 6.30
N ARG A 8 -1.38 -0.11 7.54
CA ARG A 8 -2.02 0.84 8.48
C ARG A 8 -1.12 2.03 8.78
N LEU A 9 0.18 1.79 9.00
CA LEU A 9 1.15 2.86 9.22
C LEU A 9 1.30 3.73 7.99
N ALA A 10 1.37 3.12 6.79
CA ALA A 10 1.49 3.83 5.54
C ALA A 10 0.29 4.75 5.30
N VAL A 11 -0.94 4.25 5.51
CA VAL A 11 -2.18 5.04 5.38
C VAL A 11 -2.21 6.18 6.40
N ALA A 12 -1.92 5.89 7.68
CA ALA A 12 -1.94 6.91 8.74
C ALA A 12 -0.94 8.05 8.50
N SER A 13 0.14 7.77 7.77
CA SER A 13 1.18 8.75 7.42
C SER A 13 1.09 9.25 5.96
N ASN A 14 0.05 8.88 5.22
CA ASN A 14 -0.13 9.20 3.79
C ASN A 14 1.14 8.92 2.94
N GLN A 15 1.80 7.79 3.23
CA GLN A 15 3.10 7.43 2.68
C GLN A 15 2.99 6.84 1.28
N LYS A 16 4.03 7.07 0.47
CA LYS A 16 4.26 6.27 -0.74
C LYS A 16 4.60 4.83 -0.36
N VAL A 17 4.06 3.89 -1.11
CA VAL A 17 4.31 2.46 -0.97
C VAL A 17 4.62 1.83 -2.32
N ALA A 18 5.40 0.76 -2.30
CA ALA A 18 5.47 -0.22 -3.38
C ALA A 18 4.88 -1.53 -2.86
N VAL A 19 3.83 -2.00 -3.52
CA VAL A 19 3.09 -3.22 -3.16
C VAL A 19 3.34 -4.26 -4.23
N ARG A 20 3.89 -5.41 -3.84
CA ARG A 20 4.05 -6.57 -4.71
C ARG A 20 2.89 -7.53 -4.49
N LEU A 21 2.22 -7.91 -5.56
CA LEU A 21 1.12 -8.87 -5.55
C LEU A 21 1.63 -10.29 -5.80
N HIS A 22 0.83 -11.30 -5.44
CA HIS A 22 1.16 -12.71 -5.66
C HIS A 22 1.34 -13.11 -7.12
N ASN A 23 0.76 -12.34 -8.07
CA ASN A 23 0.96 -12.52 -9.50
C ASN A 23 2.29 -11.91 -10.02
N GLY A 24 3.10 -11.32 -9.14
CA GLY A 24 4.36 -10.66 -9.47
C GLY A 24 4.23 -9.19 -9.88
N GLU A 25 3.02 -8.65 -10.00
CA GLU A 25 2.78 -7.24 -10.29
C GLU A 25 3.26 -6.34 -9.15
N ILE A 26 3.83 -5.18 -9.50
CA ILE A 26 4.26 -4.17 -8.54
C ILE A 26 3.46 -2.90 -8.78
N ILE A 27 2.69 -2.49 -7.77
CA ILE A 27 1.90 -1.27 -7.77
C ILE A 27 2.57 -0.25 -6.85
N THR A 28 2.84 0.93 -7.39
CA THR A 28 3.43 2.04 -6.64
C THR A 28 2.46 3.21 -6.56
N GLY A 29 2.42 3.87 -5.41
CA GLY A 29 1.54 5.02 -5.21
C GLY A 29 1.45 5.43 -3.75
N VAL A 30 0.51 6.32 -3.43
CA VAL A 30 0.25 6.76 -2.06
C VAL A 30 -0.83 5.87 -1.45
N ALA A 31 -0.55 5.30 -0.28
CA ALA A 31 -1.54 4.54 0.47
C ALA A 31 -2.53 5.51 1.12
N GLU A 32 -3.80 5.47 0.72
CA GLU A 32 -4.82 6.43 1.18
C GLU A 32 -5.79 5.86 2.20
N GLU A 33 -6.13 4.58 2.08
CA GLU A 33 -7.16 3.96 2.93
C GLU A 33 -6.93 2.46 3.08
N LEU A 34 -7.19 1.93 4.28
CA LEU A 34 -7.31 0.50 4.53
C LEU A 34 -8.67 0.21 5.17
N THR A 35 -9.56 -0.37 4.39
CA THR A 35 -10.95 -0.62 4.81
C THR A 35 -11.05 -1.74 5.84
N THR A 36 -12.18 -1.79 6.55
CA THR A 36 -12.53 -2.88 7.49
C THR A 36 -12.67 -4.24 6.80
N SER A 37 -12.99 -4.26 5.49
CA SER A 37 -13.04 -5.45 4.64
C SER A 37 -11.69 -5.87 4.05
N ASN A 38 -10.58 -5.32 4.57
CA ASN A 38 -9.21 -5.65 4.15
C ASN A 38 -8.93 -5.34 2.66
N ARG A 39 -9.41 -4.19 2.17
CA ARG A 39 -9.00 -3.62 0.89
C ARG A 39 -8.17 -2.35 1.09
N LEU A 40 -7.05 -2.29 0.41
CA LEU A 40 -6.14 -1.15 0.34
C LEU A 40 -6.52 -0.26 -0.85
N LYS A 41 -6.64 1.05 -0.62
CA LYS A 41 -6.72 2.07 -1.66
C LYS A 41 -5.35 2.66 -1.90
N ILE A 42 -4.89 2.62 -3.15
CA ILE A 42 -3.66 3.28 -3.59
C ILE A 42 -4.01 4.33 -4.65
N ARG A 43 -3.58 5.57 -4.44
CA ARG A 43 -3.56 6.58 -5.49
C ARG A 43 -2.24 6.51 -6.25
N THR A 44 -2.33 6.08 -7.51
CA THR A 44 -1.23 6.02 -8.47
C THR A 44 -1.27 7.26 -9.39
N GLU A 45 -0.27 7.40 -10.26
CA GLU A 45 -0.28 8.45 -11.30
C GLU A 45 -1.38 8.25 -12.34
N ALA A 46 -1.76 6.99 -12.61
CA ALA A 46 -2.82 6.64 -13.57
C ALA A 46 -4.24 6.71 -12.95
N GLY A 47 -4.34 6.92 -11.64
CA GLY A 47 -5.60 6.97 -10.92
C GLY A 47 -5.63 6.09 -9.67
N THR A 48 -6.84 5.81 -9.18
CA THR A 48 -7.05 5.04 -7.95
C THR A 48 -7.18 3.55 -8.22
N ILE A 49 -6.51 2.73 -7.42
CA ILE A 49 -6.59 1.27 -7.47
C ILE A 49 -7.01 0.74 -6.11
N TRP A 50 -7.86 -0.29 -6.11
CA TRP A 50 -8.27 -1.03 -4.91
C TRP A 50 -7.73 -2.45 -4.95
N ILE A 51 -6.99 -2.83 -3.92
CA ILE A 51 -6.28 -4.11 -3.83
C ILE A 51 -6.76 -4.87 -2.59
N PRO A 52 -7.27 -6.10 -2.72
CA PRO A 52 -7.48 -6.99 -1.59
C PRO A 52 -6.15 -7.32 -0.89
N ILE A 53 -6.07 -7.21 0.44
CA ILE A 53 -4.82 -7.52 1.17
C ILE A 53 -4.38 -8.98 0.94
N VAL A 54 -5.32 -9.89 0.67
CA VAL A 54 -5.01 -11.30 0.38
C VAL A 54 -4.20 -11.48 -0.91
N ASP A 55 -4.25 -10.50 -1.82
CA ASP A 55 -3.46 -10.54 -3.06
C ASP A 55 -2.04 -9.96 -2.86
N VAL A 56 -1.77 -9.35 -1.71
CA VAL A 56 -0.50 -8.67 -1.40
C VAL A 56 0.51 -9.66 -0.82
N GLU A 57 1.58 -9.88 -1.58
CA GLU A 57 2.72 -10.67 -1.15
C GLU A 57 3.64 -9.87 -0.21
N HIS A 58 3.93 -8.61 -0.57
CA HIS A 58 4.90 -7.78 0.13
C HIS A 58 4.57 -6.29 0.02
N VAL A 59 4.97 -5.51 1.04
CA VAL A 59 4.84 -4.06 1.06
C VAL A 59 6.13 -3.38 1.51
N SER A 60 6.59 -2.43 0.69
CA SER A 60 7.70 -1.55 1.03
C SER A 60 7.16 -0.13 1.23
N ARG A 61 7.39 0.46 2.41
CA ARG A 61 7.04 1.86 2.69
C ARG A 61 8.21 2.77 2.32
N VAL A 62 7.92 3.86 1.62
CA VAL A 62 8.90 4.90 1.33
C VAL A 62 8.80 5.97 2.40
N ILE A 63 9.75 5.97 3.32
CA ILE A 63 9.86 6.97 4.38
C ILE A 63 10.84 8.04 3.91
N SER A 64 10.33 9.25 3.66
CA SER A 64 11.21 10.40 3.44
C SER A 64 11.84 10.79 4.78
N MET A 65 13.17 10.75 4.86
CA MET A 65 13.92 11.26 6.01
C MET A 65 14.29 12.75 5.87
N LEU A 66 13.72 13.46 4.89
CA LEU A 66 13.97 14.89 4.75
C LEU A 66 13.36 15.63 5.93
N ARG A 67 14.24 16.20 6.75
CA ARG A 67 14.00 17.03 7.92
C ARG A 67 14.20 18.49 7.56
#